data_AF-A0A813FY43-F1
#
_entry.id   AF-A0A813FY43-F1
#
_cell.length_a   1.000
_cell.length_b   1.000
_cell.length_c   1.000
_cell.angle_alpha   90.00
_cell.angle_beta   90.00
_cell.angle_gamma   90.00
#
_symmetry.space_group_name_H-M   'P 1'
#
loop_
_entity.id
_entity.type
_entity.pdbx_description
1 polymer ?
#
loop_
_entity_poly.entity_id
_entity_poly.type
_entity_poly.pdbx_seq_one_letter_code
_entity_poly.pdbx_strand_id
1 'polypeptide(L)'
;GITFTDADSVKMLINLIGDLHQPMHVGFAGDDMGRKVQVKFRGQDRTMSLYDVWDKGISEAVRTQESSFWLGGWTHVRAVSSEFARDTELWKKDGAEKSFDRWLSESVDFACSKAYTHPTTGKRLAGPGAEAGPVVIDEAAYQVWRELWLKQILIAGERTAIVMNDILDAQGASKLGTAQGVKTDADSERAKEKAEWEKERVKRQKDEKSSRSSGPSFNPSVFFKNLSIAVVTVPLVILAANHGLNPYTYTSLI
;
A
#
# COMPACT_ATOMS: atom_id res chain seq x y z
N GLY A 1 30.14 4.85 6.92
CA GLY A 1 28.67 4.81 7.07
C GLY A 1 28.10 3.99 5.95
N ILE A 2 26.98 3.29 6.18
CA ILE A 2 26.28 2.55 5.12
C ILE A 2 25.71 3.58 4.13
N THR A 3 26.05 3.46 2.85
CA THR A 3 25.48 4.30 1.78
C THR A 3 24.24 3.62 1.21
N PHE A 4 23.05 4.19 1.44
CA PHE A 4 21.82 3.71 0.85
C PHE A 4 21.74 4.11 -0.63
N THR A 5 21.34 3.18 -1.50
CA THR A 5 20.95 3.51 -2.88
C THR A 5 19.53 4.08 -2.91
N ASP A 6 19.14 4.73 -4.02
CA ASP A 6 17.75 5.15 -4.23
C ASP A 6 16.78 3.97 -4.11
N ALA A 7 17.18 2.80 -4.63
CA ALA A 7 16.39 1.57 -4.52
C ALA A 7 16.24 1.12 -3.06
N ASP A 8 17.30 1.21 -2.25
CA ASP A 8 17.22 0.83 -0.84
C ASP A 8 16.39 1.84 -0.02
N SER A 9 16.41 3.10 -0.42
CA SER A 9 15.59 4.17 0.18
C SER A 9 14.10 3.92 -0.07
N VAL A 10 13.71 3.59 -1.31
CA VAL A 10 12.31 3.25 -1.65
C VAL A 10 11.87 1.97 -0.93
N LYS A 11 12.71 0.93 -0.89
CA LYS A 11 12.41 -0.29 -0.12
C LYS A 11 12.17 0.05 1.35
N MET A 12 13.01 0.89 1.96
CA MET A 12 12.81 1.30 3.35
C MET A 12 11.55 2.10 3.55
N LEU A 13 11.25 3.05 2.67
CA LEU A 13 10.03 3.83 2.76
C LEU A 13 8.78 2.95 2.74
N ILE A 14 8.69 2.00 1.81
CA ILE A 14 7.55 1.10 1.69
C ILE A 14 7.40 0.24 2.97
N ASN A 15 8.51 -0.34 3.46
CA ASN A 15 8.46 -1.16 4.68
C ASN A 15 8.09 -0.33 5.91
N LEU A 16 8.64 0.87 6.07
CA LEU A 16 8.34 1.75 7.22
C LEU A 16 6.89 2.21 7.22
N ILE A 17 6.30 2.50 6.05
CA ILE A 17 4.86 2.81 5.96
C ILE A 17 4.03 1.56 6.29
N GLY A 18 4.45 0.36 5.87
CA GLY A 18 3.81 -0.89 6.28
C GLY A 18 3.85 -1.10 7.80
N ASP A 19 5.04 -0.96 8.39
CA ASP A 19 5.30 -1.10 9.82
C ASP A 19 4.54 -0.06 10.66
N LEU A 20 4.37 1.16 10.16
CA LEU A 20 3.57 2.20 10.80
C LEU A 20 2.11 1.76 11.02
N HIS A 21 1.58 0.87 10.18
CA HIS A 21 0.21 0.36 10.27
C HIS A 21 0.11 -0.98 11.01
N GLN A 22 1.25 -1.55 11.43
CA GLN A 22 1.30 -2.73 12.29
C GLN A 22 1.11 -2.25 13.75
N PRO A 23 0.01 -2.60 14.41
CA PRO A 23 -0.37 -1.97 15.68
C PRO A 23 0.55 -2.32 16.85
N MET A 24 1.23 -3.46 16.76
CA MET A 24 2.20 -3.89 17.77
C MET A 24 3.55 -3.20 17.60
N HIS A 25 3.86 -2.54 16.48
CA HIS A 25 5.07 -1.72 16.35
C HIS A 25 4.97 -0.40 17.14
N VAL A 26 3.77 -0.06 17.62
CA VAL A 26 3.47 1.11 18.48
C VAL A 26 2.79 0.69 19.79
N GLY A 27 3.04 -0.55 20.21
CA GLY A 27 2.48 -1.14 21.42
C GLY A 27 2.98 -0.53 22.75
N PHE A 28 2.58 -1.13 23.88
CA PHE A 28 3.01 -0.64 25.18
C PHE A 28 4.45 -1.09 25.48
N ALA A 29 5.29 -0.17 25.95
CA ALA A 29 6.65 -0.53 26.34
C ALA A 29 6.68 -1.55 27.51
N GLY A 30 5.69 -1.49 28.42
CA GLY A 30 5.64 -2.35 29.61
C GLY A 30 5.49 -3.84 29.28
N ASP A 31 4.76 -4.17 28.23
CA ASP A 31 4.52 -5.55 27.79
C ASP A 31 5.43 -5.97 26.61
N ASP A 32 6.50 -5.19 26.37
CA ASP A 32 7.42 -5.38 25.24
C ASP A 32 6.67 -5.43 23.91
N MET A 33 5.84 -4.40 23.69
CA MET A 33 5.05 -4.24 22.49
C MET A 33 4.15 -5.46 22.22
N GLY A 34 3.55 -5.99 23.28
CA GLY A 34 2.71 -7.19 23.30
C GLY A 34 3.44 -8.53 23.21
N ARG A 35 4.77 -8.58 23.24
CA ARG A 35 5.52 -9.85 23.28
C ARG A 35 5.29 -10.62 24.60
N LYS A 36 5.05 -9.91 25.70
CA LYS A 36 4.74 -10.52 27.01
C LYS A 36 3.27 -10.92 27.16
N VAL A 37 2.39 -10.48 26.26
CA VAL A 37 0.97 -10.83 26.29
C VAL A 37 0.78 -12.15 25.54
N GLN A 38 0.45 -13.22 26.26
CA GLN A 38 0.28 -14.54 25.68
C GLN A 38 -1.19 -14.81 25.38
N VAL A 39 -1.48 -15.35 24.20
CA VAL A 39 -2.85 -15.71 23.77
C VAL A 39 -2.88 -17.10 23.15
N LYS A 40 -4.04 -17.77 23.26
CA LYS A 40 -4.33 -19.00 22.52
C LYS A 40 -5.06 -18.63 21.24
N PHE A 41 -4.31 -18.51 20.15
CA PHE A 41 -4.84 -18.06 18.87
C PHE A 41 -5.62 -19.17 18.18
N ARG A 42 -6.89 -18.90 17.83
CA ARG A 42 -7.81 -19.78 17.11
C ARG A 42 -7.95 -21.17 17.73
N GLY A 43 -7.99 -21.21 19.06
CA GLY A 43 -8.17 -22.47 19.81
C GLY A 43 -7.00 -23.44 19.72
N GLN A 44 -5.82 -23.01 19.25
CA GLN A 44 -4.62 -23.84 19.28
C GLN A 44 -4.16 -24.12 20.72
N ASP A 45 -3.64 -25.32 20.96
CA ASP A 45 -3.11 -25.72 22.27
C ASP A 45 -1.88 -24.90 22.69
N ARG A 46 -1.10 -24.44 21.70
CA ARG A 46 0.08 -23.61 21.92
C ARG A 46 -0.31 -22.14 22.02
N THR A 47 0.34 -21.43 22.95
CA THR A 47 0.23 -19.98 23.05
C THR A 47 1.21 -19.30 22.09
N MET A 48 0.86 -18.10 21.65
CA MET A 48 1.75 -17.18 20.95
C MET A 48 1.60 -15.78 21.52
N SER A 49 2.61 -14.93 21.29
CA SER A 49 2.53 -13.55 21.76
C SER A 49 1.52 -12.74 20.95
N LEU A 50 0.93 -11.70 21.56
CA LEU A 50 0.04 -10.78 20.85
C LEU A 50 0.78 -10.08 19.71
N TYR A 51 2.07 -9.79 19.89
CA TYR A 51 2.95 -9.32 18.82
C TYR A 51 2.91 -10.29 17.61
N ASP A 52 3.19 -11.58 17.84
CA ASP A 52 3.24 -12.59 16.79
C ASP A 52 1.89 -12.79 16.10
N VAL A 53 0.77 -12.65 16.82
CA VAL A 53 -0.57 -12.74 16.21
C VAL A 53 -0.75 -11.68 15.13
N TRP A 54 -0.46 -10.42 15.45
CA TRP A 54 -0.64 -9.30 14.53
C TRP A 54 0.41 -9.26 13.43
N ASP A 55 1.65 -9.67 13.72
CA ASP A 55 2.76 -9.66 12.78
C ASP A 55 2.67 -10.77 11.72
N LYS A 56 2.37 -12.00 12.15
CA LYS A 56 2.35 -13.20 11.27
C LYS A 56 1.17 -14.14 11.45
N GLY A 57 0.55 -14.21 12.63
CA GLY A 57 -0.49 -15.19 12.93
C GLY A 57 -1.73 -15.04 12.05
N ILE A 58 -2.24 -13.82 11.90
CA ILE A 58 -3.40 -13.53 11.04
C ILE A 58 -3.05 -13.78 9.56
N SER A 59 -1.90 -13.29 9.10
CA SER A 59 -1.48 -13.42 7.70
C SER A 59 -1.23 -14.88 7.30
N GLU A 60 -0.65 -15.69 8.19
CA GLU A 60 -0.48 -17.12 7.99
C GLU A 60 -1.81 -17.86 7.93
N ALA A 61 -2.75 -17.55 8.84
CA ALA A 61 -4.07 -18.15 8.83
C ALA A 61 -4.81 -17.89 7.51
N VAL A 62 -4.82 -16.63 7.07
CA VAL A 62 -5.38 -16.22 5.79
C VAL A 62 -4.71 -16.94 4.62
N ARG A 63 -3.38 -16.90 4.53
CA ARG A 63 -2.64 -17.50 3.39
C ARG A 63 -2.83 -19.01 3.27
N THR A 64 -2.91 -19.71 4.39
CA THR A 64 -2.95 -21.18 4.41
C THR A 64 -4.36 -21.74 4.25
N GLN A 65 -5.39 -21.01 4.69
CA GLN A 65 -6.75 -21.55 4.81
C GLN A 65 -7.74 -20.91 3.82
N GLU A 66 -7.37 -19.81 3.18
CA GLU A 66 -8.21 -19.12 2.21
C GLU A 66 -7.50 -19.08 0.84
N SER A 67 -7.52 -20.21 0.12
CA SER A 67 -6.80 -20.36 -1.16
C SER A 67 -7.20 -19.33 -2.23
N SER A 68 -8.44 -18.86 -2.20
CA SER A 68 -8.96 -17.82 -3.11
C SER A 68 -8.87 -16.40 -2.53
N PHE A 69 -8.26 -16.22 -1.36
CA PHE A 69 -8.25 -14.94 -0.65
C PHE A 69 -7.76 -13.79 -1.51
N TRP A 70 -6.58 -13.92 -2.12
CA TRP A 70 -5.99 -12.88 -2.98
C TRP A 70 -6.81 -12.59 -4.24
N LEU A 71 -7.67 -13.53 -4.65
CA LEU A 71 -8.59 -13.38 -5.78
C LEU A 71 -9.99 -12.88 -5.36
N GLY A 72 -10.27 -12.78 -4.06
CA GLY A 72 -11.59 -12.52 -3.49
C GLY A 72 -12.03 -11.06 -3.49
N GLY A 73 -11.30 -10.16 -4.16
CA GLY A 73 -11.70 -8.75 -4.29
C GLY A 73 -11.62 -7.93 -3.00
N TRP A 74 -11.11 -8.45 -1.89
CA TRP A 74 -10.92 -7.65 -0.67
C TRP A 74 -9.95 -6.47 -0.88
N THR A 75 -9.12 -6.56 -1.92
CA THR A 75 -8.22 -5.50 -2.40
C THR A 75 -8.96 -4.35 -3.11
N HIS A 76 -10.29 -4.35 -3.14
CA HIS A 76 -11.06 -3.26 -3.71
C HIS A 76 -10.80 -1.95 -2.95
N VAL A 77 -10.07 -1.04 -3.60
CA VAL A 77 -9.71 0.32 -3.16
C VAL A 77 -10.92 1.13 -2.66
N ARG A 78 -12.14 0.77 -3.09
CA ARG A 78 -13.39 1.38 -2.62
C ARG A 78 -13.57 1.30 -1.09
N ALA A 79 -13.07 0.24 -0.46
CA ALA A 79 -13.23 0.02 0.98
C ALA A 79 -12.57 1.10 1.86
N VAL A 80 -11.59 1.82 1.31
CA VAL A 80 -10.86 2.91 1.98
C VAL A 80 -10.86 4.22 1.17
N SER A 81 -11.76 4.34 0.19
CA SER A 81 -11.77 5.50 -0.74
C SER A 81 -11.97 6.85 -0.04
N SER A 82 -12.72 6.88 1.06
CA SER A 82 -12.87 8.07 1.90
C SER A 82 -11.58 8.45 2.62
N GLU A 83 -10.88 7.46 3.20
CA GLU A 83 -9.61 7.61 3.88
C GLU A 83 -8.54 8.09 2.89
N PHE A 84 -8.45 7.48 1.71
CA PHE A 84 -7.56 7.91 0.63
C PHE A 84 -7.78 9.38 0.24
N ALA A 85 -9.03 9.79 0.01
CA ALA A 85 -9.35 11.17 -0.39
C ALA A 85 -8.99 12.17 0.72
N ARG A 86 -9.31 11.84 1.97
CA ARG A 86 -8.96 12.64 3.14
C ARG A 86 -7.44 12.76 3.29
N ASP A 87 -6.72 11.65 3.24
CA ASP A 87 -5.27 11.61 3.45
C ASP A 87 -4.51 12.30 2.31
N THR A 88 -5.00 12.20 1.07
CA THR A 88 -4.44 12.93 -0.07
C THR A 88 -4.56 14.44 0.13
N GLU A 89 -5.74 14.92 0.57
CA GLU A 89 -5.97 16.34 0.80
C GLU A 89 -5.12 16.87 1.97
N LEU A 90 -5.11 16.13 3.09
CA LEU A 90 -4.31 16.51 4.26
C LEU A 90 -2.80 16.43 3.97
N TRP A 91 -2.35 15.49 3.16
CA TRP A 91 -0.93 15.40 2.74
C TRP A 91 -0.50 16.64 1.99
N LYS A 92 -1.28 17.08 0.98
CA LYS A 92 -1.01 18.30 0.22
C LYS A 92 -0.99 19.55 1.09
N LYS A 93 -1.86 19.60 2.10
CA LYS A 93 -1.99 20.74 3.01
C LYS A 93 -0.89 20.80 4.06
N ASP A 94 -0.61 19.67 4.71
CA ASP A 94 0.18 19.61 5.94
C ASP A 94 1.62 19.11 5.73
N GLY A 95 1.89 18.47 4.57
CA GLY A 95 3.18 17.88 4.24
C GLY A 95 3.47 16.56 4.95
N ALA A 96 4.67 16.03 4.72
CA ALA A 96 5.06 14.69 5.15
C ALA A 96 5.11 14.52 6.68
N GLU A 97 5.83 15.40 7.39
CA GLU A 97 6.06 15.31 8.84
C GLU A 97 4.74 15.21 9.63
N LYS A 98 3.84 16.17 9.44
CA LYS A 98 2.53 16.18 10.10
C LYS A 98 1.63 15.02 9.71
N SER A 99 1.76 14.52 8.47
CA SER A 99 0.99 13.37 8.02
C SER A 99 1.47 12.09 8.69
N PHE A 100 2.78 11.88 8.81
CA PHE A 100 3.33 10.75 9.55
C PHE A 100 2.98 10.79 11.03
N ASP A 101 3.05 11.96 11.68
CA ASP A 101 2.63 12.12 13.09
C ASP A 101 1.15 11.74 13.29
N ARG A 102 0.29 12.16 12.36
CA ARG A 102 -1.14 11.79 12.38
C ARG A 102 -1.33 10.29 12.24
N TRP A 103 -0.69 9.68 11.24
CA TRP A 103 -0.80 8.25 10.98
C TRP A 103 -0.27 7.42 12.16
N LEU A 104 0.81 7.90 12.80
CA LEU A 104 1.34 7.31 14.02
C LEU A 104 0.32 7.38 15.17
N SER A 105 -0.30 8.55 15.39
CA SER A 105 -1.35 8.72 16.40
C SER A 105 -2.54 7.79 16.15
N GLU A 106 -2.99 7.68 14.90
CA GLU A 106 -4.08 6.79 14.51
C GLU A 106 -3.72 5.31 14.78
N SER A 107 -2.47 4.91 14.54
CA SER A 107 -1.98 3.56 14.84
C SER A 107 -1.91 3.28 16.35
N VAL A 108 -1.52 4.26 17.17
CA VAL A 108 -1.55 4.16 18.64
C VAL A 108 -3.00 3.99 19.14
N ASP A 109 -3.93 4.79 18.61
CA ASP A 109 -5.35 4.70 18.95
C ASP A 109 -5.95 3.34 18.54
N PHE A 110 -5.57 2.84 17.36
CA PHE A 110 -5.96 1.52 16.91
C PHE A 110 -5.39 0.43 17.83
N ALA A 111 -4.11 0.51 18.20
CA ALA A 111 -3.49 -0.47 19.09
C ALA A 111 -4.24 -0.53 20.42
N CYS A 112 -4.50 0.62 21.04
CA CYS A 112 -5.20 0.70 22.33
C CYS A 112 -6.65 0.20 22.25
N SER A 113 -7.41 0.62 21.23
CA SER A 113 -8.84 0.36 21.15
C SER A 113 -9.19 -0.99 20.52
N LYS A 114 -8.30 -1.55 19.68
CA LYS A 114 -8.57 -2.76 18.89
C LYS A 114 -7.57 -3.89 19.13
N ALA A 115 -6.28 -3.60 19.14
CA ALA A 115 -5.25 -4.65 19.24
C ALA A 115 -5.10 -5.22 20.66
N TYR A 116 -5.14 -4.34 21.67
CA TYR A 116 -5.12 -4.72 23.09
C TYR A 116 -6.50 -4.98 23.70
N THR A 117 -7.54 -5.09 22.87
CA THR A 117 -8.91 -5.33 23.32
C THR A 117 -9.44 -6.59 22.66
N HIS A 118 -10.03 -7.47 23.46
CA HIS A 118 -10.67 -8.67 22.96
C HIS A 118 -11.88 -8.28 22.08
N PRO A 119 -11.94 -8.72 20.81
CA PRO A 119 -12.93 -8.22 19.85
C PRO A 119 -14.39 -8.45 20.24
N THR A 120 -14.70 -9.62 20.83
CA THR A 120 -16.08 -10.00 21.17
C THR A 120 -16.48 -9.64 22.60
N THR A 121 -15.55 -9.67 23.57
CA THR A 121 -15.85 -9.42 24.98
C THR A 121 -15.56 -7.97 25.41
N GLY A 122 -14.78 -7.23 24.62
CA GLY A 122 -14.36 -5.85 24.94
C GLY A 122 -13.38 -5.75 26.11
N LYS A 123 -12.91 -6.87 26.65
CA LYS A 123 -11.98 -6.89 27.78
C LYS A 123 -10.56 -6.57 27.32
N ARG A 124 -9.78 -5.96 28.20
CA ARG A 124 -8.37 -5.63 27.91
C ARG A 124 -7.50 -6.89 27.96
N LEU A 125 -6.56 -6.97 27.02
CA LEU A 125 -5.57 -8.04 26.94
C LEU A 125 -4.26 -7.69 27.67
N ALA A 126 -4.02 -6.41 27.91
CA ALA A 126 -2.82 -5.92 28.60
C ALA A 126 -3.12 -4.73 29.51
N GLY A 127 -2.18 -4.47 30.42
CA GLY A 127 -2.26 -3.37 31.39
C GLY A 127 -3.21 -3.64 32.57
N PRO A 128 -3.51 -2.60 33.37
CA PRO A 128 -4.38 -2.73 34.54
C PRO A 128 -5.79 -3.21 34.15
N GLY A 129 -6.26 -4.28 34.79
CA GLY A 129 -7.57 -4.88 34.52
C GLY A 129 -7.59 -5.87 33.34
N ALA A 130 -6.44 -6.27 32.83
CA ALA A 130 -6.35 -7.34 31.83
C ALA A 130 -6.76 -8.70 32.39
N GLU A 131 -7.30 -9.56 31.53
CA GLU A 131 -7.65 -10.92 31.91
C GLU A 131 -6.42 -11.75 32.30
N ALA A 132 -6.58 -12.59 33.32
CA ALA A 132 -5.50 -13.45 33.80
C ALA A 132 -5.31 -14.66 32.88
N GLY A 133 -4.04 -14.97 32.61
CA GLY A 133 -3.66 -16.14 31.80
C GLY A 133 -3.81 -15.93 30.30
N PRO A 134 -3.51 -16.96 29.49
CA PRO A 134 -3.58 -16.84 28.04
C PRO A 134 -5.02 -16.70 27.58
N VAL A 135 -5.37 -15.52 27.08
CA VAL A 135 -6.71 -15.23 26.57
C VAL A 135 -6.93 -16.02 25.29
N VAL A 136 -8.09 -16.67 25.17
CA VAL A 136 -8.44 -17.45 23.98
C VAL A 136 -9.01 -16.50 22.93
N ILE A 137 -8.38 -16.45 21.77
CA ILE A 137 -8.89 -15.73 20.61
C ILE A 137 -9.59 -16.78 19.75
N ASP A 138 -10.88 -16.95 19.95
CA ASP A 138 -11.69 -17.92 19.21
C ASP A 138 -11.89 -17.49 17.74
N GLU A 139 -12.59 -18.33 16.97
CA GLU A 139 -12.84 -18.05 15.55
C GLU A 139 -13.63 -16.74 15.36
N ALA A 140 -14.58 -16.42 16.23
CA ALA A 140 -15.36 -15.19 16.14
C ALA A 140 -14.50 -13.94 16.38
N ALA A 141 -13.64 -13.96 17.40
CA ALA A 141 -12.70 -12.89 17.67
C ALA A 141 -11.67 -12.74 16.55
N TYR A 142 -11.17 -13.86 16.02
CA TYR A 142 -10.27 -13.87 14.87
C TYR A 142 -10.89 -13.22 13.64
N GLN A 143 -12.15 -13.51 13.29
CA GLN A 143 -12.77 -12.91 12.11
C GLN A 143 -12.85 -11.38 12.20
N VAL A 144 -13.14 -10.83 13.39
CA VAL A 144 -13.13 -9.38 13.59
C VAL A 144 -11.70 -8.81 13.44
N TRP A 145 -10.70 -9.44 14.05
CA TRP A 145 -9.30 -9.00 13.87
C TRP A 145 -8.81 -9.14 12.45
N ARG A 146 -9.23 -10.17 11.71
CA ARG A 146 -8.92 -10.38 10.30
C ARG A 146 -9.43 -9.22 9.45
N GLU A 147 -10.68 -8.79 9.65
CA GLU A 147 -11.24 -7.62 8.93
C GLU A 147 -10.49 -6.33 9.25
N LEU A 148 -10.13 -6.13 10.52
CA LEU A 148 -9.36 -4.95 10.93
C LEU A 148 -7.93 -4.96 10.37
N TRP A 149 -7.28 -6.13 10.39
CA TRP A 149 -5.96 -6.34 9.80
C TRP A 149 -5.97 -6.06 8.28
N LEU A 150 -6.99 -6.56 7.59
CA LEU A 150 -7.22 -6.26 6.18
C LEU A 150 -7.35 -4.76 5.90
N LYS A 151 -8.13 -4.06 6.72
CA LYS A 151 -8.29 -2.61 6.60
C LYS A 151 -6.96 -1.88 6.80
N GLN A 152 -6.14 -2.28 7.77
CA GLN A 152 -4.82 -1.68 7.99
C GLN A 152 -3.88 -1.87 6.79
N ILE A 153 -3.92 -3.02 6.11
CA ILE A 153 -3.15 -3.23 4.87
C ILE A 153 -3.60 -2.28 3.76
N LEU A 154 -4.91 -2.10 3.59
CA LEU A 154 -5.44 -1.21 2.56
C LEU A 154 -5.02 0.25 2.83
N ILE A 155 -5.12 0.71 4.07
CA ILE A 155 -4.67 2.05 4.48
C ILE A 155 -3.14 2.20 4.30
N ALA A 156 -2.34 1.20 4.65
CA ALA A 156 -0.90 1.25 4.42
C ALA A 156 -0.57 1.36 2.92
N GLY A 157 -1.27 0.60 2.07
CA GLY A 157 -1.12 0.64 0.62
C GLY A 157 -1.52 1.99 0.01
N GLU A 158 -2.64 2.56 0.45
CA GLU A 158 -3.12 3.85 -0.04
C GLU A 158 -2.16 4.99 0.33
N ARG A 159 -1.65 4.99 1.56
CA ARG A 159 -0.69 5.98 2.05
C ARG A 159 0.65 5.84 1.35
N THR A 160 1.10 4.61 1.12
CA THR A 160 2.27 4.35 0.27
C THR A 160 2.07 4.97 -1.10
N ALA A 161 0.90 4.83 -1.72
CA ALA A 161 0.61 5.44 -3.01
C ALA A 161 0.61 6.98 -2.93
N ILE A 162 0.08 7.59 -1.88
CA ILE A 162 0.12 9.05 -1.67
C ILE A 162 1.57 9.53 -1.62
N VAL A 163 2.42 8.92 -0.79
CA VAL A 163 3.82 9.32 -0.65
C VAL A 163 4.60 9.08 -1.94
N MET A 164 4.42 7.93 -2.58
CA MET A 164 5.10 7.61 -3.82
C MET A 164 4.66 8.51 -4.97
N ASN A 165 3.38 8.84 -5.05
CA ASN A 165 2.89 9.81 -6.03
C ASN A 165 3.57 11.15 -5.79
N ASP A 166 3.59 11.69 -4.58
CA ASP A 166 4.26 12.97 -4.30
C ASP A 166 5.76 12.96 -4.66
N ILE A 167 6.48 11.88 -4.34
CA ILE A 167 7.89 11.70 -4.73
C ILE A 167 8.06 11.68 -6.26
N LEU A 168 7.10 11.11 -6.99
CA LEU A 168 7.13 10.94 -8.45
C LEU A 168 6.48 12.10 -9.23
N ASP A 169 5.60 12.89 -8.60
CA ASP A 169 4.73 13.90 -9.23
C ASP A 169 5.39 15.28 -9.38
N ALA A 170 6.52 15.51 -8.73
CA ALA A 170 7.43 16.61 -9.07
C ALA A 170 8.29 16.18 -10.27
N GLN A 171 8.85 17.02 -11.13
CA GLN A 171 10.12 17.74 -10.90
C GLN A 171 11.21 17.01 -10.04
N GLY A 172 11.05 15.75 -9.64
CA GLY A 172 11.95 14.97 -8.77
C GLY A 172 13.21 14.50 -9.50
N ALA A 173 13.11 14.21 -10.80
CA ALA A 173 14.28 13.99 -11.64
C ALA A 173 15.19 15.23 -11.77
N SER A 174 14.66 16.45 -11.61
CA SER A 174 15.45 17.69 -11.68
C SER A 174 15.97 18.16 -10.32
N LYS A 175 15.38 17.73 -9.20
CA LYS A 175 15.76 18.14 -7.84
C LYS A 175 16.64 17.12 -7.08
N LEU A 176 16.63 15.83 -7.45
CA LEU A 176 17.55 14.84 -6.89
C LEU A 176 19.03 15.17 -7.16
N GLY A 177 19.33 15.89 -8.24
CA GLY A 177 20.70 16.36 -8.54
C GLY A 177 21.14 17.61 -7.79
N THR A 178 20.28 18.26 -7.00
CA THR A 178 20.60 19.54 -6.32
C THR A 178 20.63 19.44 -4.79
N ALA A 179 20.05 18.39 -4.18
CA ALA A 179 19.97 18.25 -2.73
C ALA A 179 21.20 17.62 -2.06
N GLN A 180 22.08 16.96 -2.82
CA GLN A 180 23.36 16.46 -2.30
C GLN A 180 24.47 17.35 -2.85
N GLY A 181 24.91 18.32 -2.05
CA GLY A 181 26.00 19.25 -2.35
C GLY A 181 27.39 18.62 -2.49
N VAL A 182 27.48 17.33 -2.83
CA VAL A 182 28.72 16.63 -3.16
C VAL A 182 28.67 16.31 -4.64
N LYS A 183 29.35 17.12 -5.46
CA LYS A 183 29.56 16.81 -6.87
C LYS A 183 30.75 15.86 -6.99
N THR A 184 30.51 14.66 -7.48
CA THR A 184 31.56 13.70 -7.81
C THR A 184 31.95 13.80 -9.28
N ASP A 185 33.14 13.32 -9.66
CA ASP A 185 33.54 13.28 -11.08
C ASP A 185 32.57 12.45 -11.94
N ALA A 186 31.91 11.45 -11.35
CA ALA A 186 30.86 10.68 -11.99
C ALA A 186 29.61 11.51 -12.31
N ASP A 187 29.31 12.55 -11.53
CA ASP A 187 28.20 13.48 -11.80
C ASP A 187 28.54 14.44 -12.94
N SER A 188 29.81 14.82 -13.08
CA SER A 188 30.30 15.58 -14.24
C SER A 188 30.21 14.77 -15.53
N GLU A 189 30.59 13.50 -15.51
CA GLU A 189 30.48 12.62 -16.67
C GLU A 189 29.01 12.33 -17.03
N ARG A 190 28.13 12.08 -16.05
CA ARG A 190 26.68 11.96 -16.28
C ARG A 190 26.06 13.26 -16.80
N ALA A 191 26.57 14.43 -16.42
CA ALA A 191 26.11 15.71 -16.97
C ALA A 191 26.53 15.88 -18.44
N LYS A 192 27.74 15.44 -18.80
CA LYS A 192 28.19 15.40 -20.20
C LYS A 192 27.35 14.43 -21.03
N GLU A 193 27.10 13.22 -20.51
CA GLU A 193 26.26 12.21 -21.16
C GLU A 193 24.81 12.71 -21.35
N LYS A 194 24.22 13.34 -20.33
CA LYS A 194 22.90 13.98 -20.45
C LYS A 194 22.89 15.10 -21.47
N ALA A 195 23.94 15.92 -21.54
CA ALA A 195 24.04 16.99 -22.54
C ALA A 195 24.20 16.43 -23.97
N GLU A 196 24.88 15.31 -24.14
CA GLU A 196 24.96 14.59 -25.42
C GLU A 196 23.60 13.97 -25.80
N TRP A 197 22.92 13.31 -24.86
CA TRP A 197 21.58 12.78 -25.09
C TRP A 197 20.55 13.86 -25.38
N GLU A 198 20.64 15.04 -24.78
CA GLU A 198 19.75 16.17 -25.08
C GLU A 198 20.02 16.70 -26.49
N LYS A 199 21.29 16.83 -26.89
CA LYS A 199 21.65 17.16 -28.29
C LYS A 199 21.12 16.12 -29.26
N GLU A 200 21.21 14.84 -28.91
CA GLU A 200 20.71 13.73 -29.73
C GLU A 200 19.17 13.69 -29.77
N ARG A 201 18.49 14.00 -28.66
CA ARG A 201 17.02 14.17 -28.60
C ARG A 201 16.55 15.33 -29.44
N VAL A 202 17.19 16.49 -29.36
CA VAL A 202 16.85 17.67 -30.17
C VAL A 202 17.10 17.37 -31.66
N LYS A 203 18.18 16.65 -31.98
CA LYS A 203 18.44 16.16 -33.34
C LYS A 203 17.33 15.20 -33.80
N ARG A 204 16.98 14.19 -33.00
CA ARG A 204 15.87 13.26 -33.27
C ARG A 204 14.53 13.98 -33.43
N GLN A 205 14.22 14.98 -32.59
CA GLN A 205 12.99 15.78 -32.72
C GLN A 205 12.99 16.65 -33.98
N LYS A 206 14.15 17.14 -34.40
CA LYS A 206 14.31 17.89 -35.65
C LYS A 206 14.17 16.96 -36.86
N ASP A 207 14.71 15.76 -36.78
CA ASP A 207 14.58 14.71 -37.79
C ASP A 207 13.13 14.17 -37.85
N GLU A 208 12.43 14.06 -36.71
CA GLU A 208 10.99 13.74 -36.62
C GLU A 208 10.10 14.88 -37.16
N LYS A 209 10.46 16.14 -36.92
CA LYS A 209 9.78 17.29 -37.55
C LYS A 209 10.03 17.34 -39.05
N SER A 210 11.23 16.97 -39.49
CA SER A 210 11.60 16.86 -40.90
C SER A 210 10.89 15.70 -41.60
N SER A 211 10.65 14.58 -40.92
CA SER A 211 9.92 13.43 -41.47
C SER A 211 8.40 13.62 -41.45
N ARG A 212 7.89 14.55 -40.63
CA ARG A 212 6.48 14.96 -40.58
C ARG A 212 6.01 15.82 -41.76
N SER A 213 6.86 16.08 -42.77
CA SER A 213 6.40 16.66 -44.04
C SER A 213 5.59 15.70 -44.91
N SER A 214 5.44 14.43 -44.50
CA SER A 214 4.41 13.52 -45.00
C SER A 214 3.36 13.31 -43.91
N GLY A 215 2.10 13.63 -44.22
CA GLY A 215 0.97 13.59 -43.27
C GLY A 215 0.75 12.21 -42.63
N PRO A 216 -0.04 12.14 -41.54
CA PRO A 216 -0.20 10.89 -40.79
C PRO A 216 -0.90 9.84 -41.66
N SER A 217 -0.23 8.71 -41.89
CA SER A 217 -0.87 7.52 -42.45
C SER A 217 -1.82 6.94 -41.40
N PHE A 218 -3.10 7.30 -41.48
CA PHE A 218 -4.16 6.62 -40.74
C PHE A 218 -4.14 5.14 -41.16
N ASN A 219 -3.84 4.24 -40.22
CA ASN A 219 -3.91 2.80 -40.44
C ASN A 219 -5.26 2.29 -39.88
N PRO A 220 -6.29 2.12 -40.74
CA PRO A 220 -7.64 1.81 -40.29
C PRO A 220 -7.70 0.46 -39.59
N SER A 221 -6.86 -0.50 -40.01
CA SER A 221 -6.83 -1.84 -39.43
C SER A 221 -6.44 -1.81 -37.95
N VAL A 222 -5.44 -1.02 -37.58
CA VAL A 222 -5.01 -0.88 -36.18
C VAL A 222 -6.03 -0.09 -35.37
N PHE A 223 -6.60 0.97 -35.95
CA PHE A 223 -7.66 1.75 -35.31
C PHE A 223 -8.90 0.89 -34.99
N PHE A 224 -9.40 0.13 -35.98
CA PHE A 224 -10.57 -0.72 -35.79
C PHE A 224 -10.29 -1.92 -34.88
N LYS A 225 -9.08 -2.49 -34.87
CA LYS A 225 -8.67 -3.52 -33.89
C LYS A 225 -8.65 -2.98 -32.47
N ASN A 226 -8.04 -1.80 -32.26
CA ASN A 226 -8.00 -1.18 -30.94
C ASN A 226 -9.40 -0.76 -30.46
N LEU A 227 -10.24 -0.26 -31.38
CA LEU A 227 -11.62 0.09 -31.08
C LEU A 227 -12.46 -1.15 -30.73
N SER A 228 -12.31 -2.26 -31.47
CA SER A 228 -13.04 -3.50 -31.17
C SER A 228 -12.57 -4.15 -29.87
N ILE A 229 -11.27 -4.07 -29.54
CA ILE A 229 -10.77 -4.47 -28.22
C ILE A 229 -11.41 -3.59 -27.13
N ALA A 230 -11.40 -2.26 -27.29
CA ALA A 230 -11.94 -1.34 -26.30
C ALA A 230 -13.47 -1.51 -26.08
N VAL A 231 -14.23 -1.76 -27.15
CA VAL A 231 -15.68 -2.00 -27.08
C VAL A 231 -16.02 -3.29 -26.33
N VAL A 232 -15.10 -4.26 -26.26
CA VAL A 232 -15.30 -5.49 -25.50
C VAL A 232 -14.75 -5.37 -24.09
N THR A 233 -13.51 -4.87 -23.94
CA THR A 233 -12.82 -4.85 -22.65
C THR A 233 -13.40 -3.79 -21.71
N VAL A 234 -13.76 -2.61 -22.19
CA VAL A 234 -14.27 -1.54 -21.32
C VAL A 234 -15.63 -1.91 -20.70
N PRO A 235 -16.63 -2.41 -21.46
CA PRO A 235 -17.88 -2.87 -20.87
C PRO A 235 -17.69 -4.06 -19.95
N LEU A 236 -16.85 -5.04 -20.29
CA LEU A 236 -16.57 -6.19 -19.43
C LEU A 236 -15.90 -5.77 -18.11
N VAL A 237 -14.98 -4.81 -18.15
CA VAL A 237 -14.34 -4.26 -16.94
C VAL A 237 -15.35 -3.47 -16.11
N ILE A 238 -16.23 -2.67 -16.73
CA ILE A 238 -17.29 -1.93 -16.03
C ILE A 238 -18.32 -2.91 -15.41
N LEU A 239 -18.70 -3.95 -16.15
CA LEU A 239 -19.60 -5.01 -15.69
C LEU A 239 -18.98 -5.80 -14.53
N ALA A 240 -17.72 -6.21 -14.66
CA ALA A 240 -16.99 -6.86 -13.58
C ALA A 240 -16.80 -5.93 -12.36
N ALA A 241 -16.58 -4.64 -12.58
CA ALA A 241 -16.42 -3.65 -11.52
C ALA A 241 -17.74 -3.33 -10.78
N ASN A 242 -18.88 -3.43 -11.44
CA ASN A 242 -20.20 -3.12 -10.87
C ASN A 242 -20.94 -4.35 -10.34
N HIS A 243 -20.72 -5.54 -10.90
CA HIS A 243 -21.51 -6.75 -10.60
C HIS A 243 -20.66 -7.97 -10.21
N GLY A 244 -19.33 -7.88 -10.21
CA GLY A 244 -18.43 -8.99 -9.89
C GLY A 244 -18.40 -10.10 -10.96
N LEU A 245 -17.49 -11.07 -10.84
CA LEU A 245 -17.30 -12.14 -11.84
C LEU A 245 -18.27 -13.32 -11.64
N ASN A 246 -19.56 -13.07 -11.40
CA ASN A 246 -20.55 -14.14 -11.25
C ASN A 246 -21.26 -14.42 -12.59
N PRO A 247 -21.04 -15.59 -13.23
CA PRO A 247 -21.57 -15.91 -14.56
C PRO A 247 -23.11 -15.92 -14.66
N TYR A 248 -23.83 -16.05 -13.54
CA TYR A 248 -25.30 -16.09 -13.52
C TYR A 248 -25.97 -14.71 -13.48
N THR A 249 -25.21 -13.65 -13.18
CA THR A 249 -25.72 -12.26 -13.16
C THR A 249 -25.84 -11.66 -14.57
N TYR A 250 -25.13 -12.23 -15.54
CA TYR A 250 -25.01 -11.68 -16.89
C TYR A 250 -26.16 -12.13 -17.81
N THR A 251 -26.77 -13.28 -17.55
CA THR A 251 -27.93 -13.79 -18.29
C THR A 251 -29.22 -13.03 -18.03
N SER A 252 -29.27 -12.19 -16.98
CA SER A 252 -30.42 -11.33 -16.66
C SER A 252 -30.27 -9.87 -17.14
N LEU A 253 -29.15 -9.52 -17.80
CA LEU A 253 -28.82 -8.17 -18.25
C LEU A 253 -28.79 -8.02 -19.79
N ILE A 254 -29.09 -9.10 -20.52
CA ILE A 254 -29.31 -9.14 -21.97
C ILE A 254 -30.80 -9.37 -22.21
#